data_AF-A0A397PCT9-F1
#
_entry.id   AF-A0A397PCT9-F1
#
_cell.length_a   1.000
_cell.length_b   1.000
_cell.length_c   1.000
_cell.angle_alpha   90.00
_cell.angle_beta   90.00
_cell.angle_gamma   90.00
#
_symmetry.space_group_name_H-M   'P 1'
#
loop_
_entity.id
_entity.type
_entity.pdbx_description
1 polymer ?
#
loop_
_entity_poly.entity_id
_entity_poly.type
_entity_poly.pdbx_seq_one_letter_code
_entity_poly.pdbx_strand_id
1 'polypeptide(L)'
;MKALFAIAFALPLSAATAAAQDLESMNLANQLGTVLASEEACGLSYDQDAIAAFIEENVAADDMGFASTLRGMTKWQRSGLKSMSASERTAHCTQIRRVAVSYGFIKD
;
A
#
# COMPACT_ATOMS: atom_id res chain seq x y z
N MET A 1 -45.70 40.73 -10.42
CA MET A 1 -45.37 40.12 -11.74
C MET A 1 -43.86 40.15 -11.92
N LYS A 2 -43.28 39.02 -12.36
CA LYS A 2 -41.94 38.82 -12.98
C LYS A 2 -40.74 38.86 -12.01
N ALA A 3 -40.30 37.69 -11.52
CA ALA A 3 -39.34 36.72 -12.11
C ALA A 3 -37.87 37.14 -11.84
N LEU A 4 -37.21 36.58 -10.82
CA LEU A 4 -36.38 35.35 -10.84
C LEU A 4 -35.18 35.45 -11.79
N PHE A 5 -33.96 35.53 -11.22
CA PHE A 5 -32.75 34.90 -11.76
C PHE A 5 -31.79 34.62 -10.59
N ALA A 6 -31.90 33.43 -10.01
CA ALA A 6 -30.84 32.85 -9.18
C ALA A 6 -29.94 32.04 -10.11
N ILE A 7 -28.75 32.56 -10.41
CA ILE A 7 -27.74 31.85 -11.21
C ILE A 7 -27.11 30.79 -10.30
N ALA A 8 -27.54 29.54 -10.47
CA ALA A 8 -26.93 28.39 -9.84
C ALA A 8 -25.56 28.13 -10.47
N PHE A 9 -24.50 28.42 -9.71
CA PHE A 9 -23.12 28.13 -10.08
C PHE A 9 -22.85 26.64 -9.80
N ALA A 10 -23.15 25.77 -10.76
CA ALA A 10 -22.79 24.37 -10.70
C ALA A 10 -21.30 24.21 -11.10
N LEU A 11 -20.40 24.23 -10.11
CA LEU A 11 -19.00 23.86 -10.28
C LEU A 11 -18.88 22.32 -10.40
N PRO A 12 -18.26 21.78 -11.46
CA PRO A 12 -18.03 20.34 -11.56
C PRO A 12 -16.91 19.93 -10.59
N LEU A 13 -17.26 19.12 -9.58
CA LEU A 13 -16.36 18.65 -8.51
C LEU A 13 -15.47 17.44 -8.89
N SER A 14 -15.37 17.07 -10.17
CA SER A 14 -14.93 15.72 -10.57
C SER A 14 -13.41 15.47 -10.63
N ALA A 15 -12.55 16.45 -10.37
CA ALA A 15 -11.09 16.27 -10.50
C ALA A 15 -10.39 15.82 -9.20
N ALA A 16 -11.04 15.94 -8.04
CA ALA A 16 -10.41 15.64 -6.75
C ALA A 16 -10.30 14.14 -6.44
N THR A 17 -11.11 13.29 -7.08
CA THR A 17 -11.17 11.85 -6.78
C THR A 17 -9.99 11.07 -7.35
N ALA A 18 -9.52 11.40 -8.55
CA ALA A 18 -8.41 10.70 -9.19
C ALA A 18 -7.08 10.89 -8.45
N ALA A 19 -6.75 12.12 -8.06
CA ALA A 19 -5.51 12.41 -7.33
C ALA A 19 -5.48 11.78 -5.92
N ALA A 20 -6.64 11.63 -5.27
CA ALA A 20 -6.74 10.97 -3.98
C ALA A 20 -6.49 9.45 -4.10
N GLN A 21 -7.06 8.83 -5.14
CA GLN A 21 -6.88 7.40 -5.43
C GLN A 21 -5.41 7.06 -5.73
N ASP A 22 -4.72 7.90 -6.50
CA ASP A 22 -3.29 7.72 -6.80
C ASP A 22 -2.43 7.75 -5.54
N LEU A 23 -2.71 8.68 -4.61
CA LEU A 23 -1.98 8.78 -3.34
C LEU A 23 -2.21 7.55 -2.44
N GLU A 24 -3.45 7.05 -2.40
CA GLU A 24 -3.79 5.86 -1.63
C GLU A 24 -3.10 4.61 -2.17
N SER A 25 -3.12 4.42 -3.50
CA SER A 25 -2.41 3.32 -4.18
C SER A 25 -0.90 3.37 -3.93
N MET A 26 -0.29 4.56 -4.02
CA MET A 26 1.14 4.74 -3.71
C MET A 26 1.47 4.42 -2.26
N ASN A 27 0.62 4.85 -1.31
CA ASN A 27 0.81 4.57 0.11
C ASN A 27 0.69 3.07 0.40
N LEU A 28 -0.32 2.41 -0.17
CA LEU A 28 -0.48 0.96 -0.08
C LEU A 28 0.75 0.23 -0.64
N ALA A 29 1.22 0.62 -1.83
CA ALA A 29 2.41 0.03 -2.43
C ALA A 29 3.68 0.22 -1.58
N ASN A 30 3.82 1.37 -0.90
CA ASN A 30 4.93 1.62 0.00
C ASN A 30 4.87 0.74 1.26
N GLN A 31 3.68 0.64 1.89
CA GLN A 31 3.48 -0.16 3.09
C GLN A 31 3.61 -1.65 2.80
N LEU A 32 2.91 -2.15 1.78
CA LEU A 32 3.02 -3.54 1.34
C LEU A 32 4.45 -3.86 0.88
N GLY A 33 5.11 -2.95 0.16
CA GLY A 33 6.50 -3.11 -0.23
C GLY A 33 7.44 -3.26 0.97
N THR A 34 7.16 -2.60 2.08
CA THR A 34 7.92 -2.75 3.34
C THR A 34 7.72 -4.15 3.94
N VAL A 35 6.48 -4.67 3.97
CA VAL A 35 6.18 -6.03 4.44
C VAL A 35 6.85 -7.08 3.56
N LEU A 36 6.68 -7.00 2.24
CA LEU A 36 7.25 -7.95 1.27
C LEU A 36 8.78 -7.90 1.24
N ALA A 37 9.39 -6.73 1.40
CA ALA A 37 10.84 -6.60 1.47
C ALA A 37 11.45 -7.32 2.67
N SER A 38 10.67 -7.48 3.73
CA SER A 38 11.12 -7.97 5.03
C SER A 38 11.14 -9.48 5.15
N GLU A 39 10.59 -10.21 4.19
CA GLU A 39 10.44 -11.67 4.24
C GLU A 39 11.75 -12.37 4.62
N GLU A 40 12.76 -12.24 3.76
CA GLU A 40 14.07 -12.86 3.97
C GLU A 40 14.80 -12.26 5.19
N ALA A 41 14.81 -10.93 5.29
CA ALA A 41 15.55 -10.21 6.33
C ALA A 41 15.05 -10.48 7.76
N CYS A 42 13.80 -10.93 7.90
CA CYS A 42 13.14 -11.26 9.15
C CYS A 42 12.87 -12.76 9.33
N GLY A 43 13.32 -13.61 8.39
CA GLY A 43 13.13 -15.05 8.44
C GLY A 43 11.66 -15.48 8.42
N LEU A 44 10.83 -14.75 7.66
CA LEU A 44 9.43 -15.06 7.43
C LEU A 44 9.26 -15.86 6.14
N SER A 45 8.14 -16.55 6.00
CA SER A 45 7.74 -17.23 4.76
C SER A 45 6.28 -16.93 4.52
N TYR A 46 5.99 -16.15 3.48
CA TYR A 46 4.64 -15.65 3.22
C TYR A 46 3.81 -16.61 2.39
N ASP A 47 2.53 -16.71 2.75
CA ASP A 47 1.48 -17.36 1.98
C ASP A 47 1.18 -16.53 0.73
N GLN A 48 1.47 -17.10 -0.44
CA GLN A 48 1.30 -16.41 -1.72
C GLN A 48 -0.17 -16.23 -2.10
N ASP A 49 -1.05 -17.16 -1.69
CA ASP A 49 -2.48 -17.07 -1.96
C ASP A 49 -3.09 -15.94 -1.11
N ALA A 50 -2.62 -15.78 0.14
CA ALA A 50 -3.04 -14.66 0.99
C ALA A 50 -2.58 -13.29 0.44
N ILE A 51 -1.36 -13.20 -0.12
CA ILE A 51 -0.89 -11.98 -0.80
C ILE A 51 -1.75 -11.66 -2.02
N ALA A 52 -2.07 -12.67 -2.84
CA ALA A 52 -2.91 -12.49 -4.01
C ALA A 52 -4.32 -11.99 -3.62
N ALA A 53 -4.94 -12.63 -2.63
CA ALA A 53 -6.24 -12.23 -2.10
C ALA A 53 -6.22 -10.79 -1.55
N PHE A 54 -5.17 -10.41 -0.81
CA PHE A 54 -5.01 -9.05 -0.31
C PHE A 54 -4.94 -8.02 -1.44
N ILE A 55 -4.22 -8.32 -2.53
CA ILE A 55 -4.13 -7.43 -3.69
C ILE A 55 -5.49 -7.30 -4.37
N GLU A 56 -6.20 -8.41 -4.60
CA GLU A 56 -7.54 -8.41 -5.22
C GLU A 56 -8.57 -7.60 -4.39
N GLU A 57 -8.45 -7.62 -3.06
CA GLU A 57 -9.33 -6.87 -2.16
C GLU A 57 -8.99 -5.37 -2.09
N ASN A 58 -7.71 -5.00 -2.20
CA ASN A 58 -7.24 -3.65 -1.86
C ASN A 58 -6.76 -2.82 -3.07
N VAL A 59 -6.66 -3.41 -4.26
CA VAL A 59 -6.15 -2.74 -5.47
C VAL A 59 -7.20 -2.78 -6.56
N ALA A 60 -7.51 -1.60 -7.12
CA ALA A 60 -8.44 -1.51 -8.24
C ALA A 60 -7.88 -2.30 -9.45
N ALA A 61 -8.74 -3.09 -10.10
CA ALA A 61 -8.34 -3.96 -11.21
C ALA A 61 -7.80 -3.18 -12.44
N ASP A 62 -8.10 -1.89 -12.54
CA ASP A 62 -7.65 -0.97 -13.59
C ASP A 62 -6.45 -0.11 -13.18
N ASP A 63 -5.89 -0.31 -11.97
CA ASP A 63 -4.64 0.34 -11.56
C ASP A 63 -3.44 -0.30 -12.27
N MET A 64 -3.10 0.26 -13.42
CA MET A 64 -1.96 -0.17 -14.23
C MET A 64 -0.60 0.19 -13.62
N GLY A 65 -0.56 1.07 -12.60
CA GLY A 65 0.67 1.58 -11.99
C GLY A 65 1.14 0.77 -10.79
N PHE A 66 0.21 0.19 -10.04
CA PHE A 66 0.47 -0.44 -8.74
C PHE A 66 1.62 -1.44 -8.76
N ALA A 67 1.62 -2.40 -9.70
CA ALA A 67 2.62 -3.47 -9.76
C ALA A 67 4.05 -2.94 -9.95
N SER A 68 4.23 -1.91 -10.79
CA SER A 68 5.55 -1.31 -11.03
C SER A 68 6.02 -0.53 -9.80
N THR A 69 5.10 0.22 -9.17
CA THR A 69 5.37 0.99 -7.94
C THR A 69 5.73 0.06 -6.80
N LEU A 70 4.94 -0.99 -6.54
CA LEU A 70 5.20 -1.99 -5.51
C LEU A 70 6.58 -2.63 -5.70
N ARG A 71 6.92 -3.07 -6.92
CA ARG A 71 8.24 -3.64 -7.22
C ARG A 71 9.37 -2.66 -6.89
N GLY A 72 9.21 -1.39 -7.25
CA GLY A 72 10.16 -0.33 -6.93
C GLY A 72 10.34 -0.15 -5.42
N MET A 73 9.24 -0.04 -4.69
CA MET A 73 9.23 0.11 -3.22
C MET A 73 9.86 -1.09 -2.52
N THR A 74 9.47 -2.31 -2.88
CA THR A 74 10.05 -3.55 -2.32
C THR A 74 11.57 -3.59 -2.53
N LYS A 75 12.05 -3.25 -3.74
CA LYS A 75 13.49 -3.21 -4.03
C LYS A 75 14.22 -2.16 -3.18
N TRP A 76 13.65 -0.96 -3.05
CA TRP A 76 14.24 0.12 -2.25
C TRP A 76 14.31 -0.26 -0.77
N GLN A 77 13.21 -0.77 -0.21
CA GLN A 77 13.13 -1.22 1.19
C GLN A 77 14.13 -2.35 1.49
N ARG A 78 14.27 -3.34 0.59
CA ARG A 78 15.28 -4.41 0.73
C ARG A 78 16.70 -3.87 0.86
N SER A 79 17.00 -2.74 0.21
CA SER A 79 18.31 -2.08 0.35
C SER A 79 18.50 -1.50 1.75
N GLY A 80 17.49 -0.80 2.28
CA GLY A 80 17.53 -0.20 3.63
C GLY A 80 17.61 -1.23 4.75
N LEU A 81 16.99 -2.40 4.59
CA LEU A 81 17.04 -3.49 5.57
C LEU A 81 18.46 -4.04 5.78
N LYS A 82 19.38 -3.87 4.83
CA LYS A 82 20.76 -4.36 4.95
C LYS A 82 21.62 -3.49 5.88
N SER A 83 21.28 -2.22 6.04
CA SER A 83 22.04 -1.27 6.86
C SER A 83 21.53 -1.11 8.30
N MET A 84 20.47 -1.83 8.68
CA MET A 84 19.91 -1.74 10.03
C MET A 84 20.84 -2.34 11.09
N SER A 85 20.96 -1.63 12.22
CA SER A 85 21.51 -2.19 13.46
C SER A 85 20.66 -3.35 13.97
N ALA A 86 21.19 -4.10 14.96
CA ALA A 86 20.48 -5.22 15.56
C ALA A 86 19.15 -4.79 16.24
N SER A 87 19.15 -3.65 16.94
CA SER A 87 17.96 -3.13 17.62
C SER A 87 16.89 -2.69 16.63
N GLU A 88 17.27 -1.96 15.57
CA GLU A 88 16.35 -1.56 14.50
C GLU A 88 15.73 -2.77 13.81
N ARG A 89 16.57 -3.77 13.46
CA ARG A 89 16.09 -5.02 12.86
C ARG A 89 15.11 -5.75 13.76
N THR A 90 15.38 -5.81 15.07
CA THR A 90 14.50 -6.47 16.03
C THR A 90 13.13 -5.78 16.10
N ALA A 91 13.11 -4.44 16.23
CA ALA A 91 11.88 -3.67 16.27
C ALA A 91 11.09 -3.80 14.96
N HIS A 92 11.78 -3.65 13.83
CA HIS A 92 11.22 -3.79 12.49
C HIS A 92 10.58 -5.16 12.28
N CYS A 93 11.34 -6.23 12.47
CA CYS A 93 10.87 -7.59 12.22
C CYS A 93 9.75 -8.01 13.18
N THR A 94 9.76 -7.52 14.43
CA THR A 94 8.65 -7.73 15.36
C THR A 94 7.36 -7.12 14.83
N GLN A 95 7.40 -5.87 14.36
CA GLN A 95 6.22 -5.22 13.84
C GLN A 95 5.76 -5.82 12.51
N ILE A 96 6.68 -6.15 11.60
CA ILE A 96 6.34 -6.81 10.34
C ILE A 96 5.66 -8.15 10.60
N ARG A 97 6.15 -8.96 11.54
CA ARG A 97 5.50 -10.22 11.89
C ARG A 97 4.05 -10.00 12.31
N ARG A 98 3.79 -9.04 13.19
CA ARG A 98 2.43 -8.71 13.65
C ARG A 98 1.51 -8.28 12.49
N VAL A 99 2.05 -7.48 11.57
CA VAL A 99 1.31 -7.04 10.37
C VAL A 99 1.03 -8.23 9.44
N ALA A 100 2.04 -9.06 9.17
CA ALA A 100 1.90 -10.25 8.32
C ALA A 100 0.86 -11.23 8.89
N VAL A 101 0.81 -11.41 10.22
CA VAL A 101 -0.25 -12.18 10.89
C VAL A 101 -1.62 -11.52 10.67
N SER A 102 -1.73 -10.19 10.85
CA SER A 102 -3.01 -9.50 10.66
C SER A 102 -3.56 -9.55 9.24
N TYR A 103 -2.69 -9.67 8.22
CA TYR A 103 -3.08 -9.86 6.82
C TYR A 103 -3.21 -11.33 6.41
N GLY A 104 -2.94 -12.27 7.33
CA GLY A 104 -2.98 -13.70 7.03
C GLY A 104 -1.82 -14.20 6.17
N PHE A 105 -0.77 -13.41 5.96
CA PHE A 105 0.41 -13.80 5.18
C PHE A 105 1.24 -14.87 5.89
N ILE A 106 1.16 -14.96 7.22
CA ILE A 106 1.77 -16.02 8.02
C ILE A 106 0.82 -16.47 9.13
N LYS A 107 1.06 -17.66 9.68
CA LYS A 107 0.42 -18.14 10.91
C LYS A 107 1.32 -17.88 12.11
N ASP A 108 0.71 -17.59 13.26
CA ASP A 108 1.38 -17.50 14.56
C ASP A 108 1.78 -18.88 15.11
#